data_AF-A0A239P731-F1
#
_entry.id   AF-A0A239P731-F1
#
_cell.length_a   1.000
_cell.length_b   1.000
_cell.length_c   1.000
_cell.angle_alpha   90.00
_cell.angle_beta   90.00
_cell.angle_gamma   90.00
#
_symmetry.space_group_name_H-M   'P 1'
#
loop_
_entity.id
_entity.type
_entity.pdbx_description
1 polymer ?
#
loop_
_entity_poly.entity_id
_entity_poly.type
_entity_poly.pdbx_seq_one_letter_code
_entity_poly.pdbx_strand_id
1 'polypeptide(L)'
;MPDLDLVGLGEETRQVFKPRFEEVLRRARRRRRWLGALTATVVALAGGGVAVGLAGGTASPPPDRASYRGTATTLVVAGDIWHLYQLTETCDTGGCRAHFAVSADRGASWSLVPPPGPDGADRQVVSAANTTVVVATATNRWMTVDAGRTWFEATFESRATTQTDQLAYVDGSQVLVVRPGRGVLAPVAAAQPLKEARSFDGGGAMWMVGFEEDGGRGLSTAVSGDFGRSWQVQRLPRDDGFLDVTSANGVDLYALYGGDDAFEVFSSRDGGATWTRTATVRRGPGDGRLLATRSGILWLSTPGGVFLSTDAGRTFSVPGFTDLGGVAFDTSIDGAYVASTVGADPRTWVSEDGYEFEEVP
;
A
#
# COMPACT_ATOMS: atom_id res chain seq x y z
N MET A 1 55.02 6.09 20.38
CA MET A 1 53.55 6.28 20.34
C MET A 1 52.94 4.90 20.50
N PRO A 2 52.10 4.65 21.51
CA PRO A 2 51.42 3.37 21.64
C PRO A 2 50.36 3.25 20.53
N ASP A 3 50.31 2.09 19.88
CA ASP A 3 49.27 1.75 18.91
C ASP A 3 47.91 1.67 19.61
N LEU A 4 46.94 2.44 19.10
CA LEU A 4 45.57 2.36 19.54
C LEU A 4 44.94 1.11 18.91
N ASP A 5 44.62 0.14 19.76
CA ASP A 5 43.86 -1.05 19.39
C ASP A 5 42.39 -0.66 19.12
N LEU A 6 42.04 -0.59 17.84
CA LEU A 6 40.69 -0.26 17.36
C LEU A 6 39.83 -1.51 17.13
N VAL A 7 40.34 -2.72 17.43
CA VAL A 7 39.62 -3.98 17.15
C VAL A 7 38.38 -4.11 18.05
N GLY A 8 38.41 -3.55 19.28
CA GLY A 8 37.25 -3.54 20.20
C GLY A 8 36.16 -2.51 19.87
N LEU A 9 36.51 -1.40 19.20
CA LEU A 9 35.56 -0.33 18.89
C LEU A 9 34.53 -0.73 17.83
N GLY A 10 34.83 -1.72 16.99
CA GLY A 10 33.95 -2.21 15.94
C GLY A 10 32.75 -3.04 16.45
N GLU A 11 32.88 -3.75 17.57
CA GLU A 11 31.80 -4.55 18.14
C GLU A 11 30.87 -3.72 19.04
N GLU A 12 31.41 -2.81 19.85
CA GLU A 12 30.60 -1.93 20.69
C GLU A 12 29.78 -0.92 19.85
N THR A 13 30.35 -0.39 18.76
CA THR A 13 29.58 0.49 17.86
C THR A 13 28.47 -0.25 17.12
N ARG A 14 28.64 -1.53 16.77
CA ARG A 14 27.57 -2.32 16.11
C ARG A 14 26.37 -2.62 17.02
N GLN A 15 26.56 -2.66 18.34
CA GLN A 15 25.43 -2.85 19.27
C GLN A 15 24.63 -1.56 19.52
N VAL A 16 25.25 -0.38 19.39
CA VAL A 16 24.59 0.92 19.60
C VAL A 16 23.59 1.25 18.49
N PHE A 17 23.72 0.65 17.29
CA PHE A 17 22.88 0.93 16.12
C PHE A 17 21.91 -0.20 15.76
N LYS A 18 21.49 -1.05 16.70
CA LYS A 18 20.33 -1.92 16.44
C LYS A 18 19.06 -1.03 16.40
N PRO A 19 18.33 -0.95 15.27
CA PRO A 19 17.05 -0.27 15.25
C PRO A 19 16.17 -0.89 16.33
N ARG A 20 15.65 -0.06 17.23
CA ARG A 20 14.78 -0.56 18.28
C ARG A 20 13.41 -0.74 17.64
N PHE A 21 13.04 -1.97 17.32
CA PHE A 21 11.64 -2.30 17.02
C PHE A 21 10.69 -1.76 18.10
N GLU A 22 11.18 -1.62 19.34
CA GLU A 22 10.51 -0.88 20.42
C GLU A 22 10.08 0.55 20.06
N GLU A 23 10.81 1.25 19.20
CA GLU A 23 10.43 2.58 18.69
C GLU A 23 9.23 2.49 17.76
N VAL A 24 9.19 1.49 16.86
CA VAL A 24 8.02 1.19 16.03
C VAL A 24 6.82 0.90 16.93
N LEU A 25 7.00 0.02 17.92
CA LEU A 25 5.97 -0.28 18.92
C LEU A 25 5.49 0.99 19.66
N ARG A 26 6.42 1.87 20.04
CA ARG A 26 6.11 3.13 20.74
C ARG A 26 5.30 4.08 19.85
N ARG A 27 5.67 4.24 18.57
CA ARG A 27 4.96 5.08 17.61
C ARG A 27 3.56 4.52 17.30
N ALA A 28 3.45 3.22 17.05
CA ALA A 28 2.18 2.55 16.83
C ALA A 28 1.22 2.73 18.03
N ARG A 29 1.71 2.53 19.26
CA ARG A 29 0.93 2.77 20.50
C ARG A 29 0.49 4.23 20.63
N ARG A 30 1.33 5.20 20.28
CA ARG A 30 0.99 6.63 20.31
C ARG A 30 -0.14 6.95 19.32
N ARG A 31 -0.07 6.42 18.10
CA ARG A 31 -1.13 6.58 17.08
C ARG A 31 -2.45 5.94 17.50
N ARG A 32 -2.45 4.71 18.02
CA ARG A 32 -3.67 4.04 18.52
C ARG A 32 -4.38 4.88 19.59
N ARG A 33 -3.62 5.48 20.53
CA ARG A 33 -4.18 6.36 21.57
C ARG A 33 -4.80 7.63 21.00
N TRP A 34 -4.19 8.23 19.98
CA TRP A 34 -4.71 9.45 19.36
C TRP A 34 -6.02 9.20 18.59
N LEU A 35 -6.10 8.09 17.84
CA LEU A 35 -7.32 7.68 17.14
C LEU A 35 -8.47 7.34 18.11
N GLY A 36 -8.18 6.64 19.20
CA GLY A 36 -9.20 6.33 20.23
C GLY A 36 -9.74 7.56 20.97
N ALA A 37 -8.95 8.63 21.07
CA ALA A 37 -9.41 9.89 21.68
C ALA A 37 -10.35 10.69 20.75
N LEU A 38 -10.14 10.62 19.42
CA LEU A 38 -11.01 11.27 18.44
C LEU A 38 -12.38 10.62 18.36
N THR A 39 -12.46 9.29 18.34
CA THR A 39 -13.75 8.57 18.36
C THR A 39 -14.54 8.83 19.64
N ALA A 40 -13.88 8.94 20.80
CA ALA A 40 -14.55 9.32 22.05
C ALA A 40 -15.10 10.76 22.05
N THR A 41 -14.48 11.68 21.29
CA THR A 41 -14.90 13.09 21.23
C THR A 41 -16.10 13.28 20.29
N VAL A 42 -16.21 12.50 19.21
CA VAL A 42 -17.36 12.55 18.28
C VAL A 42 -18.63 12.01 18.94
N VAL A 43 -18.51 10.98 19.80
CA VAL A 43 -19.68 10.44 20.54
C VAL A 43 -20.20 11.42 21.61
N ALA A 44 -19.39 12.39 22.07
CA ALA A 44 -19.81 13.38 23.05
C ALA A 44 -20.51 14.63 22.47
N LEU A 45 -20.46 14.84 21.15
CA LEU A 45 -21.05 16.04 20.49
C LEU A 45 -22.31 15.74 19.66
N ALA A 46 -22.79 14.50 19.62
CA ALA A 46 -24.05 14.12 18.97
C ALA A 46 -25.32 14.47 19.80
N GLY A 47 -25.25 15.49 20.65
CA GLY A 47 -26.35 15.94 21.52
C GLY A 47 -26.90 17.35 21.24
N GLY A 48 -26.40 18.06 20.23
CA GLY A 48 -26.80 19.45 19.96
C GLY A 48 -27.14 19.68 18.49
N GLY A 49 -28.42 19.57 18.13
CA GLY A 49 -28.91 19.87 16.79
C GLY A 49 -28.86 21.37 16.48
N VAL A 50 -28.10 21.74 15.45
CA VAL A 50 -28.25 23.01 14.74
C VAL A 50 -28.45 22.68 13.26
N ALA A 51 -29.68 22.83 12.79
CA ALA A 51 -30.01 22.75 11.37
C ALA A 51 -29.51 24.02 10.67
N VAL A 52 -28.44 23.91 9.90
CA VAL A 52 -28.01 24.97 8.98
C VAL A 52 -28.64 24.67 7.62
N GLY A 53 -29.63 25.47 7.24
CA GLY A 53 -30.20 25.45 5.90
C GLY A 53 -29.22 26.05 4.90
N LEU A 54 -28.60 25.22 4.06
CA LEU A 54 -27.84 25.68 2.91
C LEU A 54 -28.79 25.86 1.72
N ALA A 55 -28.86 27.09 1.22
CA ALA A 55 -29.59 27.45 0.03
C ALA A 55 -28.95 26.78 -1.20
N GLY A 56 -29.73 25.95 -1.90
CA GLY A 56 -29.32 25.27 -3.12
C GLY A 56 -29.15 26.24 -4.28
N GLY A 57 -27.91 26.48 -4.68
CA GLY A 57 -27.59 26.93 -6.03
C GLY A 57 -27.81 25.78 -6.99
N THR A 58 -28.67 25.96 -8.00
CA THR A 58 -28.87 25.01 -9.09
C THR A 58 -27.63 24.99 -9.96
N ALA A 59 -26.64 24.17 -9.60
CA ALA A 59 -25.57 23.79 -10.50
C ALA A 59 -26.19 23.02 -11.68
N SER A 60 -25.81 23.38 -12.90
CA SER A 60 -26.19 22.62 -14.09
C SER A 60 -25.84 21.14 -13.91
N PRO A 61 -26.71 20.20 -14.30
CA PRO A 61 -26.36 18.79 -14.26
C PRO A 61 -25.07 18.58 -15.06
N PRO A 62 -24.08 17.82 -14.53
CA PRO A 62 -22.88 17.52 -15.28
C PRO A 62 -23.26 16.84 -16.60
N PRO A 63 -22.49 17.07 -17.69
CA PRO A 63 -22.73 16.41 -18.97
C PRO A 63 -22.83 14.90 -18.76
N ASP A 64 -23.73 14.25 -19.51
CA ASP A 64 -24.07 12.83 -19.40
C ASP A 64 -22.85 11.99 -19.01
N ARG A 65 -22.97 11.29 -17.87
CA ARG A 65 -21.99 10.32 -17.36
C ARG A 65 -21.83 9.20 -18.38
N ALA A 66 -21.04 9.43 -19.42
CA ALA A 66 -20.59 8.39 -20.30
C ALA A 66 -19.75 7.43 -19.43
N SER A 67 -20.35 6.28 -19.08
CA SER A 67 -19.65 5.19 -18.42
C SER A 67 -18.33 4.94 -19.15
N TYR A 68 -17.22 5.01 -18.44
CA TYR A 68 -15.91 4.71 -18.99
C TYR A 68 -15.95 3.31 -19.65
N ARG A 69 -15.48 3.21 -20.90
CA ARG A 69 -15.45 1.96 -21.68
C ARG A 69 -14.01 1.55 -22.04
N GLY A 70 -13.12 1.53 -21.06
CA GLY A 70 -11.78 1.02 -21.27
C GLY A 70 -11.45 -0.13 -20.34
N THR A 71 -10.42 -0.89 -20.73
CA THR A 71 -9.92 -2.04 -20.00
C THR A 71 -8.95 -1.52 -18.94
N ALA A 72 -9.18 -1.81 -17.67
CA ALA A 72 -8.19 -1.57 -16.64
C ALA A 72 -7.01 -2.53 -16.80
N THR A 73 -5.81 -1.98 -16.96
CA THR A 73 -4.58 -2.78 -17.08
C THR A 73 -3.85 -2.91 -15.76
N THR A 74 -4.09 -1.98 -14.82
CA THR A 74 -3.56 -2.06 -13.46
C THR A 74 -4.64 -1.95 -12.41
N LEU A 75 -4.26 -2.28 -11.17
CA LEU A 75 -5.05 -1.99 -9.99
C LEU A 75 -5.21 -0.47 -9.80
N VAL A 76 -6.26 -0.07 -9.10
CA VAL A 76 -6.39 1.29 -8.60
C VAL A 76 -5.42 1.48 -7.44
N VAL A 77 -4.64 2.56 -7.50
CA VAL A 77 -3.74 3.01 -6.44
C VAL A 77 -4.32 4.26 -5.77
N ALA A 78 -4.35 4.26 -4.45
CA ALA A 78 -4.92 5.33 -3.65
C ALA A 78 -3.84 6.34 -3.24
N GLY A 79 -3.94 7.59 -3.71
CA GLY A 79 -3.13 8.68 -3.13
C GLY A 79 -3.68 9.13 -1.79
N ASP A 80 -5.00 9.33 -1.73
CA ASP A 80 -5.83 9.50 -0.54
C ASP A 80 -7.25 9.01 -0.88
N ILE A 81 -8.22 9.16 0.02
CA ILE A 81 -9.62 8.75 -0.26
C ILE A 81 -10.22 9.47 -1.48
N TRP A 82 -9.80 10.70 -1.78
CA TRP A 82 -10.31 11.54 -2.86
C TRP A 82 -9.58 11.31 -4.18
N HIS A 83 -8.28 10.98 -4.12
CA HIS A 83 -7.40 10.88 -5.26
C HIS A 83 -7.05 9.42 -5.58
N LEU A 84 -7.65 8.90 -6.66
CA LEU A 84 -7.46 7.53 -7.13
C LEU A 84 -6.79 7.53 -8.51
N TYR A 85 -5.92 6.56 -8.74
CA TYR A 85 -5.10 6.48 -9.94
C TYR A 85 -5.12 5.09 -10.54
N GLN A 86 -5.23 5.00 -11.86
CA GLN A 86 -5.20 3.72 -12.55
C GLN A 86 -4.60 3.88 -13.95
N LEU A 87 -3.80 2.91 -14.40
CA LEU A 87 -3.44 2.79 -15.80
C LEU A 87 -4.49 1.94 -16.51
N THR A 88 -4.92 2.41 -17.67
CA THR A 88 -6.01 1.80 -18.41
C THR A 88 -5.79 1.93 -19.91
N GLU A 89 -6.51 1.16 -20.70
CA GLU A 89 -6.42 1.18 -22.16
C GLU A 89 -7.81 1.32 -22.78
N THR A 90 -7.91 2.17 -23.80
CA THR A 90 -9.07 2.19 -24.69
C THR A 90 -8.67 1.57 -26.01
N CYS A 91 -9.36 0.51 -26.41
CA CYS A 91 -9.14 -0.15 -27.69
C CYS A 91 -10.23 0.21 -28.69
N ASP A 92 -9.82 0.61 -29.89
CA ASP A 92 -10.69 0.83 -31.04
C ASP A 92 -10.18 0.04 -32.26
N THR A 93 -10.76 0.27 -33.43
CA THR A 93 -10.34 -0.39 -34.68
C THR A 93 -8.91 -0.06 -35.10
N GLY A 94 -8.32 1.02 -34.57
CA GLY A 94 -6.95 1.47 -34.83
C GLY A 94 -5.93 0.98 -33.80
N GLY A 95 -6.35 0.22 -32.78
CA GLY A 95 -5.48 -0.35 -31.75
C GLY A 95 -5.86 0.08 -30.33
N CYS A 96 -5.03 -0.29 -29.37
CA CYS A 96 -5.20 0.11 -27.96
C CYS A 96 -4.31 1.31 -27.64
N ARG A 97 -4.88 2.29 -26.94
CA ARG A 97 -4.16 3.45 -26.42
C ARG A 97 -4.19 3.43 -24.90
N ALA A 98 -3.02 3.52 -24.28
CA ALA A 98 -2.90 3.65 -22.84
C ALA A 98 -3.29 5.05 -22.37
N HIS A 99 -3.92 5.11 -21.21
CA HIS A 99 -4.29 6.33 -20.49
C HIS A 99 -3.91 6.21 -19.03
N PHE A 100 -3.72 7.36 -18.40
CA PHE A 100 -3.68 7.48 -16.96
C PHE A 100 -5.04 8.02 -16.49
N ALA A 101 -5.82 7.18 -15.83
CA ALA A 101 -7.11 7.55 -15.26
C ALA A 101 -6.91 8.12 -13.86
N VAL A 102 -7.58 9.24 -13.61
CA VAL A 102 -7.49 10.00 -12.36
C VAL A 102 -8.88 10.31 -11.87
N SER A 103 -9.17 9.97 -10.63
CA SER A 103 -10.31 10.51 -9.90
C SER A 103 -9.81 11.46 -8.82
N ALA A 104 -10.55 12.56 -8.61
CA ALA A 104 -10.34 13.53 -7.53
C ALA A 104 -11.60 13.65 -6.64
N ASP A 105 -12.52 12.70 -6.75
CA ASP A 105 -13.82 12.67 -6.10
C ASP A 105 -14.19 11.25 -5.60
N ARG A 106 -13.19 10.51 -5.10
CA ARG A 106 -13.34 9.15 -4.54
C ARG A 106 -13.82 8.10 -5.55
N GLY A 107 -13.49 8.27 -6.82
CA GLY A 107 -13.94 7.40 -7.90
C GLY A 107 -15.34 7.73 -8.41
N ALA A 108 -15.99 8.82 -7.97
CA ALA A 108 -17.30 9.22 -8.50
C ALA A 108 -17.22 9.63 -9.97
N SER A 109 -16.09 10.17 -10.41
CA SER A 109 -15.76 10.43 -11.80
C SER A 109 -14.27 10.23 -12.09
N TRP A 110 -13.98 9.90 -13.35
CA TRP A 110 -12.63 9.64 -13.83
C TRP A 110 -12.30 10.53 -15.03
N SER A 111 -11.12 11.15 -14.98
CA SER A 111 -10.52 11.89 -16.08
C SER A 111 -9.38 11.08 -16.68
N LEU A 112 -9.35 10.96 -18.00
CA LEU A 112 -8.26 10.32 -18.72
C LEU A 112 -7.26 11.37 -19.18
N VAL A 113 -6.00 11.19 -18.81
CA VAL A 113 -4.88 12.01 -19.31
C VAL A 113 -3.86 11.12 -20.01
N PRO A 114 -3.06 11.67 -20.94
CA PRO A 114 -1.96 10.93 -21.53
C PRO A 114 -1.01 10.40 -20.44
N PRO A 115 -0.59 9.13 -20.49
CA PRO A 115 0.38 8.60 -19.55
C PRO A 115 1.76 9.21 -19.83
N PRO A 116 2.68 9.22 -18.85
CA PRO A 116 4.01 9.73 -19.07
C PRO A 116 4.83 8.81 -19.98
N GLY A 117 5.86 9.37 -20.62
CA GLY A 117 6.79 8.63 -21.47
C GLY A 117 6.21 8.16 -22.81
N PRO A 118 7.02 7.44 -23.63
CA PRO A 118 6.63 7.04 -24.98
C PRO A 118 5.52 5.99 -24.99
N ASP A 119 4.66 6.01 -26.01
CA ASP A 119 3.62 4.99 -26.22
C ASP A 119 4.22 3.57 -26.21
N GLY A 120 3.46 2.60 -25.68
CA GLY A 120 3.87 1.19 -25.60
C GLY A 120 4.88 0.85 -24.49
N ALA A 121 5.34 1.82 -23.69
CA ALA A 121 6.13 1.50 -22.50
C ALA A 121 5.29 0.74 -21.47
N ASP A 122 5.87 -0.34 -20.92
CA ASP A 122 5.33 -1.01 -19.74
C ASP A 122 5.47 -0.07 -18.53
N ARG A 123 4.33 0.22 -17.88
CA ARG A 123 4.20 1.26 -16.86
C ARG A 123 3.49 0.69 -15.66
N GLN A 124 3.98 1.07 -14.49
CA GLN A 124 3.33 0.76 -13.23
C GLN A 124 3.25 2.01 -12.36
N VAL A 125 2.09 2.22 -11.74
CA VAL A 125 1.99 3.16 -10.62
C VAL A 125 2.67 2.50 -9.43
N VAL A 126 3.83 3.02 -9.04
CA VAL A 126 4.65 2.43 -7.95
C VAL A 126 4.41 3.13 -6.61
N SER A 127 3.83 4.34 -6.63
CA SER A 127 3.58 5.11 -5.43
C SER A 127 2.61 6.26 -5.68
N ALA A 128 1.71 6.54 -4.73
CA ALA A 128 0.83 7.72 -4.76
C ALA A 128 0.58 8.28 -3.35
N ALA A 129 0.51 9.61 -3.22
CA ALA A 129 0.05 10.33 -2.03
C ALA A 129 -0.60 11.64 -2.46
N ASN A 130 -1.86 11.83 -2.08
CA ASN A 130 -2.66 12.97 -2.53
C ASN A 130 -2.56 13.13 -4.06
N THR A 131 -2.17 14.30 -4.55
CA THR A 131 -1.96 14.62 -5.98
C THR A 131 -0.59 14.21 -6.53
N THR A 132 0.28 13.63 -5.70
CA THR A 132 1.62 13.19 -6.12
C THR A 132 1.60 11.73 -6.51
N VAL A 133 2.06 11.41 -7.73
CA VAL A 133 2.13 10.03 -8.23
C VAL A 133 3.47 9.79 -8.89
N VAL A 134 4.01 8.59 -8.68
CA VAL A 134 5.19 8.09 -9.37
C VAL A 134 4.79 6.92 -10.26
N VAL A 135 5.11 7.05 -11.54
CA VAL A 135 4.95 6.00 -12.55
C VAL A 135 6.34 5.56 -12.99
N ALA A 136 6.61 4.27 -12.93
CA ALA A 136 7.89 3.69 -13.32
C ALA A 136 7.74 2.85 -14.60
N THR A 137 8.78 2.86 -15.42
CA THR A 137 9.04 1.84 -16.45
C THR A 137 10.26 1.01 -16.03
N ALA A 138 10.77 0.12 -16.89
CA ALA A 138 12.03 -0.57 -16.59
C ALA A 138 13.22 0.39 -16.37
N THR A 139 13.28 1.51 -17.11
CA THR A 139 14.45 2.41 -17.12
C THR A 139 14.19 3.80 -16.56
N ASN A 140 12.94 4.28 -16.61
CA ASN A 140 12.63 5.67 -16.32
C ASN A 140 11.65 5.77 -15.16
N ARG A 141 11.72 6.89 -14.45
CA ARG A 141 10.76 7.25 -13.40
C ARG A 141 10.12 8.57 -13.78
N TRP A 142 8.81 8.59 -13.83
CA TRP A 142 8.02 9.77 -14.12
C TRP A 142 7.23 10.16 -12.89
N MET A 143 7.06 11.45 -12.70
CA MET A 143 6.39 11.98 -11.54
C MET A 143 5.45 13.10 -11.94
N THR A 144 4.36 13.18 -11.20
CA THR A 144 3.40 14.28 -11.22
C THR A 144 3.18 14.71 -9.78
N VAL A 145 2.89 16.01 -9.58
CA VAL A 145 2.47 16.57 -8.28
C VAL A 145 1.07 17.20 -8.37
N ASP A 146 0.44 17.09 -9.54
CA ASP A 146 -0.83 17.72 -9.90
C ASP A 146 -1.82 16.70 -10.49
N ALA A 147 -1.77 15.47 -9.98
CA ALA A 147 -2.67 14.37 -10.32
C ALA A 147 -2.68 14.07 -11.83
N GLY A 148 -1.50 13.94 -12.42
CA GLY A 148 -1.30 13.52 -13.81
C GLY A 148 -1.49 14.62 -14.85
N ARG A 149 -1.79 15.86 -14.46
CA ARG A 149 -1.94 16.98 -15.41
C ARG A 149 -0.62 17.33 -16.08
N THR A 150 0.47 17.31 -15.32
CA THR A 150 1.82 17.47 -15.85
C THR A 150 2.72 16.35 -15.35
N TRP A 151 3.62 15.92 -16.24
CA TRP A 151 4.59 14.87 -15.99
C TRP A 151 5.99 15.40 -16.23
N PHE A 152 6.90 15.01 -15.36
CA PHE A 152 8.33 15.25 -15.53
C PHE A 152 9.10 13.98 -15.16
N GLU A 153 10.26 13.81 -15.79
CA GLU A 153 11.19 12.76 -15.39
C GLU A 153 11.71 13.07 -13.98
N ALA A 154 11.60 12.08 -13.09
CA ALA A 154 11.93 12.27 -11.69
C ALA A 154 13.43 12.52 -11.53
N THR A 155 13.77 13.53 -10.74
CA THR A 155 15.17 13.83 -10.40
C THR A 155 15.54 13.15 -9.08
N PHE A 156 16.79 12.70 -8.99
CA PHE A 156 17.33 12.04 -7.82
C PHE A 156 18.12 13.03 -6.96
N GLU A 157 17.76 13.13 -5.68
CA GLU A 157 18.58 13.80 -4.69
C GLU A 157 19.85 12.99 -4.43
N SER A 158 21.00 13.67 -4.39
CA SER A 158 22.28 13.04 -4.07
C SER A 158 22.43 12.68 -2.59
N ARG A 159 21.54 13.18 -1.73
CA ARG A 159 21.59 12.98 -0.28
C ARG A 159 20.44 12.12 0.19
N ALA A 160 20.76 11.17 1.06
CA ALA A 160 19.76 10.33 1.67
C ALA A 160 18.80 11.14 2.56
N THR A 161 17.51 10.79 2.52
CA THR A 161 16.47 11.41 3.34
C THR A 161 16.13 10.53 4.55
N THR A 162 15.61 11.17 5.60
CA THR A 162 15.22 10.49 6.86
C THR A 162 13.87 11.03 7.38
N GLN A 163 13.12 11.68 6.49
CA GLN A 163 11.83 12.30 6.77
C GLN A 163 10.70 11.27 6.70
N THR A 164 9.61 11.56 7.42
CA THR A 164 8.66 10.56 7.92
C THR A 164 7.29 10.59 7.24
N ASP A 165 7.07 11.61 6.43
CA ASP A 165 5.84 12.00 5.73
C ASP A 165 5.89 11.61 4.25
N GLN A 166 6.67 10.58 3.94
CA GLN A 166 7.09 10.28 2.58
C GLN A 166 6.68 8.87 2.20
N LEU A 167 6.30 8.68 0.94
CA LEU A 167 6.07 7.35 0.41
C LEU A 167 7.41 6.70 0.10
N ALA A 168 7.50 5.40 0.27
CA ALA A 168 8.67 4.65 -0.12
C ALA A 168 8.29 3.52 -1.07
N TYR A 169 9.05 3.35 -2.13
CA TYR A 169 8.98 2.17 -2.99
C TYR A 169 10.37 1.61 -3.22
N VAL A 170 10.40 0.33 -3.58
CA VAL A 170 11.63 -0.39 -3.85
C VAL A 170 11.96 -0.29 -5.33
N ASP A 171 13.19 0.12 -5.64
CA ASP A 171 13.70 0.25 -7.00
C ASP A 171 15.01 -0.53 -7.14
N GLY A 172 14.92 -1.73 -7.68
CA GLY A 172 16.08 -2.61 -7.89
C GLY A 172 16.77 -2.97 -6.57
N SER A 173 17.88 -2.28 -6.23
CA SER A 173 18.66 -2.45 -4.99
C SER A 173 18.55 -1.27 -4.01
N GLN A 174 17.69 -0.29 -4.31
CA GLN A 174 17.50 0.90 -3.49
C GLN A 174 16.06 1.01 -3.00
N VAL A 175 15.87 1.65 -1.85
CA VAL A 175 14.56 2.17 -1.48
C VAL A 175 14.55 3.67 -1.77
N LEU A 176 13.60 4.08 -2.58
CA LEU A 176 13.42 5.48 -2.96
C LEU A 176 12.25 6.05 -2.20
N VAL A 177 12.42 7.28 -1.76
CA VAL A 177 11.44 8.01 -0.99
C VAL A 177 10.96 9.20 -1.80
N VAL A 178 9.64 9.30 -1.93
CA VAL A 178 8.93 10.33 -2.68
C VAL A 178 8.62 11.49 -1.74
N ARG A 179 9.07 12.70 -2.08
CA ARG A 179 8.66 13.91 -1.36
C ARG A 179 7.41 14.53 -2.02
N PRO A 180 6.22 14.43 -1.40
CA PRO A 180 5.02 15.00 -1.99
C PRO A 180 5.20 16.50 -2.29
N GLY A 181 4.73 16.94 -3.46
CA GLY A 181 4.75 18.35 -3.87
C GLY A 181 6.10 18.92 -4.35
N ARG A 182 7.23 18.21 -4.20
CA ARG A 182 8.54 18.70 -4.70
C ARG A 182 9.01 18.09 -6.00
N GLY A 183 8.48 16.93 -6.40
CA GLY A 183 8.91 16.28 -7.62
C GLY A 183 10.31 15.65 -7.55
N VAL A 184 10.72 15.20 -6.36
CA VAL A 184 12.08 14.68 -6.14
C VAL A 184 12.02 13.31 -5.46
N LEU A 185 12.86 12.40 -5.95
CA LEU A 185 13.12 11.10 -5.34
C LEU A 185 14.43 11.18 -4.56
N ALA A 186 14.43 10.71 -3.32
CA ALA A 186 15.65 10.61 -2.51
C ALA A 186 15.87 9.15 -2.11
N PRO A 187 17.09 8.61 -2.27
CA PRO A 187 17.40 7.30 -1.72
C PRO A 187 17.33 7.34 -0.19
N VAL A 188 17.00 6.22 0.45
CA VAL A 188 17.27 6.05 1.89
C VAL A 188 18.75 5.82 2.14
N ALA A 189 19.19 5.94 3.39
CA ALA A 189 20.61 5.89 3.73
C ALA A 189 21.22 4.47 3.66
N ALA A 190 20.46 3.45 4.05
CA ALA A 190 20.92 2.06 4.00
C ALA A 190 20.41 1.35 2.74
N ALA A 191 21.26 0.51 2.15
CA ALA A 191 20.83 -0.39 1.09
C ALA A 191 19.66 -1.27 1.58
N GLN A 192 18.75 -1.62 0.67
CA GLN A 192 17.71 -2.57 1.03
C GLN A 192 18.35 -3.94 1.33
N PRO A 193 17.91 -4.65 2.38
CA PRO A 193 18.50 -5.92 2.74
C PRO A 193 17.93 -7.11 1.96
N LEU A 194 16.84 -6.91 1.21
CA LEU A 194 16.11 -7.97 0.50
C LEU A 194 16.24 -7.81 -1.02
N LYS A 195 16.09 -8.92 -1.74
CA LYS A 195 16.00 -9.03 -3.19
C LYS A 195 14.55 -9.06 -3.62
N GLU A 196 14.26 -8.53 -4.81
CA GLU A 196 12.91 -8.50 -5.39
C GLU A 196 11.86 -7.97 -4.40
N ALA A 197 12.28 -7.02 -3.56
CA ALA A 197 11.45 -6.58 -2.47
C ALA A 197 10.35 -5.64 -2.95
N ARG A 198 9.22 -5.67 -2.26
CA ARG A 198 8.18 -4.66 -2.37
C ARG A 198 7.94 -4.05 -1.00
N SER A 199 7.68 -2.75 -0.97
CA SER A 199 7.29 -2.05 0.25
C SER A 199 5.79 -2.16 0.50
N PHE A 200 5.38 -1.95 1.74
CA PHE A 200 3.98 -1.79 2.13
C PHE A 200 3.86 -0.82 3.33
N ASP A 201 2.70 -0.20 3.52
CA ASP A 201 2.48 0.66 4.69
C ASP A 201 2.50 -0.17 5.98
N GLY A 202 3.22 0.34 6.97
CA GLY A 202 3.08 -0.13 8.33
C GLY A 202 3.15 0.98 9.35
N GLY A 203 2.24 1.94 9.22
CA GLY A 203 1.74 2.69 10.37
C GLY A 203 2.78 3.55 11.07
N GLY A 204 3.83 3.99 10.36
CA GLY A 204 4.93 4.80 10.88
C GLY A 204 6.30 4.11 10.94
N ALA A 205 6.41 2.92 10.36
CA ALA A 205 7.66 2.28 9.98
C ALA A 205 7.63 1.93 8.48
N MET A 206 8.81 1.81 7.88
CA MET A 206 8.94 1.32 6.51
C MET A 206 9.04 -0.19 6.55
N TRP A 207 8.12 -0.87 5.87
CA TRP A 207 8.14 -2.31 5.75
C TRP A 207 8.39 -2.72 4.31
N MET A 208 9.06 -3.85 4.16
CA MET A 208 9.21 -4.54 2.90
C MET A 208 9.11 -6.05 3.10
N VAL A 209 8.76 -6.73 2.02
CA VAL A 209 8.82 -8.19 1.89
C VAL A 209 9.59 -8.52 0.62
N GLY A 210 10.46 -9.53 0.69
CA GLY A 210 11.35 -9.94 -0.41
C GLY A 210 12.24 -11.11 0.03
N PHE A 211 13.20 -11.49 -0.80
CA PHE A 211 14.06 -12.65 -0.54
C PHE A 211 15.39 -12.24 0.08
N GLU A 212 15.94 -13.05 1.00
CA GLU A 212 17.29 -12.83 1.54
C GLU A 212 18.38 -13.11 0.49
N GLU A 213 18.12 -14.02 -0.45
CA GLU A 213 19.07 -14.49 -1.45
C GLU A 213 18.53 -14.36 -2.87
N ASP A 214 19.44 -14.32 -3.85
CA ASP A 214 19.08 -14.39 -5.27
C ASP A 214 18.44 -15.75 -5.60
N GLY A 215 17.48 -15.78 -6.53
CA GLY A 215 16.80 -17.01 -6.93
C GLY A 215 15.62 -17.41 -6.04
N GLY A 216 15.05 -16.46 -5.30
CA GLY A 216 13.75 -16.62 -4.64
C GLY A 216 13.79 -17.44 -3.35
N ARG A 217 14.90 -17.41 -2.59
CA ARG A 217 15.05 -18.17 -1.35
C ARG A 217 15.05 -17.29 -0.10
N GLY A 218 14.50 -17.82 0.99
CA GLY A 218 14.46 -17.15 2.29
C GLY A 218 13.56 -15.93 2.25
N LEU A 219 12.27 -16.13 1.95
CA LEU A 219 11.31 -15.03 1.94
C LEU A 219 11.19 -14.44 3.35
N SER A 220 11.43 -13.14 3.44
CA SER A 220 11.58 -12.40 4.69
C SER A 220 10.88 -11.06 4.62
N THR A 221 10.59 -10.53 5.80
CA THR A 221 10.20 -9.13 5.97
C THR A 221 11.40 -8.34 6.44
N ALA A 222 11.48 -7.06 6.07
CA ALA A 222 12.41 -6.14 6.70
C ALA A 222 11.67 -4.87 7.14
N VAL A 223 12.01 -4.40 8.33
CA VAL A 223 11.43 -3.20 8.93
C VAL A 223 12.49 -2.17 9.24
N SER A 224 12.17 -0.91 8.97
CA SER A 224 12.95 0.23 9.43
C SER A 224 12.06 1.17 10.24
N GLY A 225 12.42 1.35 11.52
CA GLY A 225 11.83 2.36 12.40
C GLY A 225 12.49 3.74 12.25
N ASP A 226 13.60 3.83 11.54
CA ASP A 226 14.44 5.02 11.42
C ASP A 226 14.51 5.55 9.97
N PHE A 227 13.47 5.26 9.18
CA PHE A 227 13.27 5.76 7.81
C PHE A 227 14.39 5.35 6.85
N GLY A 228 14.73 4.07 6.90
CA GLY A 228 15.72 3.43 6.04
C GLY A 228 17.17 3.76 6.40
N ARG A 229 17.46 4.21 7.63
CA ARG A 229 18.86 4.29 8.12
C ARG A 229 19.40 2.95 8.53
N SER A 230 18.55 2.08 9.05
CA SER A 230 18.86 0.69 9.35
C SER A 230 17.63 -0.18 9.13
N TRP A 231 17.89 -1.47 8.89
CA TRP A 231 16.86 -2.46 8.63
C TRP A 231 17.02 -3.63 9.58
N GLN A 232 15.89 -4.15 10.06
CA GLN A 232 15.81 -5.41 10.78
C GLN A 232 15.09 -6.42 9.91
N VAL A 233 15.78 -7.49 9.54
CA VAL A 233 15.22 -8.61 8.75
C VAL A 233 14.63 -9.65 9.68
N GLN A 234 13.45 -10.15 9.36
CA GLN A 234 12.73 -11.19 10.07
C GLN A 234 12.17 -12.20 9.07
N ARG A 235 12.47 -13.48 9.29
CA ARG A 235 12.00 -14.56 8.43
C ARG A 235 10.50 -14.78 8.58
N LEU A 236 9.87 -15.12 7.46
CA LEU A 236 8.50 -15.61 7.48
C LEU A 236 8.43 -17.02 8.10
N PRO A 237 7.23 -17.49 8.47
CA PRO A 237 7.08 -18.81 9.11
C PRO A 237 7.53 -20.00 8.23
N ARG A 238 7.72 -19.79 6.92
CA ARG A 238 8.23 -20.76 5.94
C ARG A 238 9.11 -20.03 4.92
N ASP A 239 9.92 -20.79 4.19
CA ASP A 239 10.91 -20.21 3.26
C ASP A 239 10.30 -19.74 1.93
N ASP A 240 9.12 -20.27 1.55
CA ASP A 240 8.43 -20.00 0.29
C ASP A 240 6.89 -20.11 0.41
N GLY A 241 6.19 -19.98 -0.73
CA GLY A 241 4.74 -20.22 -0.84
C GLY A 241 3.82 -19.12 -0.29
N PHE A 242 4.38 -18.02 0.24
CA PHE A 242 3.56 -16.86 0.62
C PHE A 242 3.18 -16.03 -0.60
N LEU A 243 1.89 -15.73 -0.68
CA LEU A 243 1.28 -14.95 -1.75
C LEU A 243 1.22 -13.46 -1.39
N ASP A 244 1.09 -13.16 -0.09
CA ASP A 244 0.96 -11.79 0.38
C ASP A 244 1.45 -11.60 1.82
N VAL A 245 1.88 -10.38 2.15
CA VAL A 245 2.21 -9.92 3.50
C VAL A 245 1.73 -8.50 3.66
N THR A 246 1.04 -8.22 4.75
CA THR A 246 0.47 -6.90 5.07
C THR A 246 0.63 -6.60 6.56
N SER A 247 0.43 -5.36 6.96
CA SER A 247 0.41 -4.97 8.37
C SER A 247 -0.90 -4.31 8.78
N ALA A 248 -1.40 -4.68 9.95
CA ALA A 248 -2.31 -3.83 10.68
C ALA A 248 -1.50 -2.92 11.59
N ASN A 249 -1.84 -1.62 11.62
CA ASN A 249 -1.35 -0.62 12.57
C ASN A 249 0.19 -0.49 12.74
N GLY A 250 0.96 -1.06 11.81
CA GLY A 250 2.41 -0.97 11.77
C GLY A 250 3.20 -1.90 12.68
N VAL A 251 2.53 -2.80 13.39
CA VAL A 251 3.17 -3.74 14.33
C VAL A 251 2.64 -5.15 14.13
N ASP A 252 1.33 -5.27 13.96
CA ASP A 252 0.70 -6.56 13.74
C ASP A 252 0.89 -6.92 12.26
N LEU A 253 1.54 -8.03 11.97
CA LEU A 253 1.74 -8.50 10.60
C LEU A 253 0.84 -9.69 10.30
N TYR A 254 0.47 -9.81 9.04
CA TYR A 254 -0.25 -10.95 8.53
C TYR A 254 0.39 -11.43 7.23
N ALA A 255 0.53 -12.73 7.11
CA ALA A 255 1.09 -13.38 5.93
C ALA A 255 0.10 -14.42 5.41
N LEU A 256 -0.11 -14.40 4.10
CA LEU A 256 -1.00 -15.32 3.38
C LEU A 256 -0.15 -16.36 2.67
N TYR A 257 -0.31 -17.62 3.05
CA TYR A 257 0.33 -18.76 2.42
C TYR A 257 -0.67 -19.48 1.50
N GLY A 258 -0.27 -19.75 0.26
CA GLY A 258 -1.05 -20.50 -0.71
C GLY A 258 -0.64 -21.97 -0.73
N GLY A 259 -1.60 -22.88 -0.57
CA GLY A 259 -1.44 -24.31 -0.82
C GLY A 259 -2.43 -24.80 -1.88
N ASP A 260 -2.29 -26.06 -2.28
CA ASP A 260 -3.09 -26.66 -3.35
C ASP A 260 -4.61 -26.60 -3.08
N ASP A 261 -5.03 -26.78 -1.83
CA ASP A 261 -6.45 -26.90 -1.47
C ASP A 261 -6.95 -25.82 -0.49
N ALA A 262 -6.03 -24.97 0.01
CA ALA A 262 -6.37 -23.98 1.03
C ALA A 262 -5.36 -22.85 1.09
N PHE A 263 -5.86 -21.71 1.57
CA PHE A 263 -5.06 -20.58 2.02
C PHE A 263 -4.86 -20.68 3.54
N GLU A 264 -3.64 -20.48 4.01
CA GLU A 264 -3.33 -20.38 5.44
C GLU A 264 -2.95 -18.93 5.79
N VAL A 265 -3.54 -18.42 6.87
CA VAL A 265 -3.22 -17.08 7.38
C VAL A 265 -2.35 -17.22 8.61
N PHE A 266 -1.20 -16.56 8.60
CA PHE A 266 -0.29 -16.43 9.71
C PHE A 266 -0.35 -15.01 10.25
N SER A 267 -0.27 -14.86 11.56
CA SER A 267 -0.18 -13.55 12.21
C SER A 267 1.06 -13.46 13.09
N SER A 268 1.60 -12.25 13.19
CA SER A 268 2.62 -11.87 14.15
C SER A 268 2.16 -10.63 14.91
N ARG A 269 2.44 -10.58 16.21
CA ARG A 269 2.09 -9.46 17.11
C ARG A 269 3.33 -8.68 17.59
N ASP A 270 4.49 -9.09 17.12
CA ASP A 270 5.81 -8.63 17.55
C ASP A 270 6.68 -8.25 16.35
N GLY A 271 6.05 -7.79 15.26
CA GLY A 271 6.74 -7.30 14.07
C GLY A 271 7.50 -8.37 13.31
N GLY A 272 6.93 -9.56 13.22
CA GLY A 272 7.49 -10.69 12.48
C GLY A 272 8.51 -11.50 13.27
N ALA A 273 8.78 -11.19 14.55
CA ALA A 273 9.72 -11.96 15.35
C ALA A 273 9.21 -13.37 15.66
N THR A 274 7.90 -13.50 15.91
CA THR A 274 7.22 -14.79 16.02
C THR A 274 5.93 -14.79 15.21
N TRP A 275 5.59 -15.96 14.68
CA TRP A 275 4.40 -16.16 13.85
C TRP A 275 3.55 -17.31 14.37
N THR A 276 2.23 -17.17 14.23
CA THR A 276 1.26 -18.22 14.55
C THR A 276 0.26 -18.33 13.41
N ARG A 277 -0.01 -19.56 12.94
CA ARG A 277 -1.12 -19.82 12.01
C ARG A 277 -2.45 -19.58 12.72
N THR A 278 -3.25 -18.65 12.22
CA THR A 278 -4.53 -18.26 12.86
C THR A 278 -5.75 -18.79 12.15
N ALA A 279 -5.69 -19.01 10.83
CA ALA A 279 -6.80 -19.55 10.06
C ALA A 279 -6.37 -20.40 8.86
N THR A 280 -7.31 -21.22 8.40
CA THR A 280 -7.24 -21.94 7.12
C THR A 280 -8.56 -21.73 6.38
N VAL A 281 -8.48 -21.20 5.15
CA VAL A 281 -9.63 -20.94 4.29
C VAL A 281 -9.58 -21.89 3.10
N ARG A 282 -10.52 -22.85 3.07
CA ARG A 282 -10.60 -23.87 2.01
C ARG A 282 -11.23 -23.29 0.75
N ARG A 283 -10.40 -23.00 -0.23
CA ARG A 283 -10.75 -22.72 -1.63
C ARG A 283 -9.55 -23.23 -2.44
N GLY A 284 -9.84 -23.81 -3.61
CA GLY A 284 -8.82 -24.43 -4.46
C GLY A 284 -7.67 -23.48 -4.86
N PRO A 285 -6.72 -23.98 -5.66
CA PRO A 285 -5.46 -23.30 -5.88
C PRO A 285 -5.66 -21.96 -6.59
N GLY A 286 -4.74 -21.03 -6.37
CA GLY A 286 -4.64 -19.79 -7.14
C GLY A 286 -4.14 -18.60 -6.34
N ASP A 287 -4.23 -17.43 -6.95
CA ASP A 287 -3.72 -16.19 -6.37
C ASP A 287 -4.63 -15.66 -5.28
N GLY A 288 -4.02 -15.25 -4.16
CA GLY A 288 -4.72 -14.64 -3.03
C GLY A 288 -4.05 -13.34 -2.63
N ARG A 289 -4.85 -12.42 -2.09
CA ARG A 289 -4.40 -11.12 -1.58
C ARG A 289 -4.99 -10.87 -0.19
N LEU A 290 -4.21 -10.23 0.67
CA LEU A 290 -4.59 -9.94 2.04
C LEU A 290 -4.45 -8.45 2.31
N LEU A 291 -5.54 -7.82 2.72
CA LEU A 291 -5.55 -6.47 3.26
C LEU A 291 -5.74 -6.53 4.78
N ALA A 292 -4.92 -5.80 5.52
CA ALA A 292 -5.09 -5.57 6.94
C ALA A 292 -5.35 -4.08 7.19
N THR A 293 -6.46 -3.80 7.84
CA THR A 293 -6.82 -2.43 8.23
C THR A 293 -6.08 -2.02 9.50
N ARG A 294 -6.03 -0.71 9.78
CA ARG A 294 -5.46 -0.17 11.03
C ARG A 294 -6.20 -0.66 12.28
N SER A 295 -7.48 -1.00 12.18
CA SER A 295 -8.29 -1.54 13.27
C SER A 295 -8.09 -3.06 13.46
N GLY A 296 -7.42 -3.74 12.54
CA GLY A 296 -7.16 -5.19 12.59
C GLY A 296 -8.22 -6.05 11.91
N ILE A 297 -9.16 -5.44 11.19
CA ILE A 297 -10.04 -6.13 10.23
C ILE A 297 -9.17 -6.63 9.07
N LEU A 298 -9.41 -7.86 8.61
CA LEU A 298 -8.73 -8.44 7.45
C LEU A 298 -9.72 -8.75 6.33
N TRP A 299 -9.29 -8.43 5.11
CA TRP A 299 -9.94 -8.88 3.88
C TRP A 299 -9.02 -9.81 3.12
N LEU A 300 -9.53 -11.00 2.80
CA LEU A 300 -8.83 -12.00 2.01
C LEU A 300 -9.56 -12.18 0.69
N SER A 301 -8.90 -11.81 -0.41
CA SER A 301 -9.37 -12.08 -1.76
C SER A 301 -8.76 -13.38 -2.27
N THR A 302 -9.58 -14.23 -2.88
CA THR A 302 -9.18 -15.52 -3.47
C THR A 302 -9.93 -15.70 -4.79
N PRO A 303 -9.57 -16.70 -5.63
CA PRO A 303 -10.36 -17.02 -6.82
C PRO A 303 -11.78 -17.50 -6.49
N GLY A 304 -11.99 -17.95 -5.25
CA GLY A 304 -13.31 -18.34 -4.73
C GLY A 304 -14.16 -17.19 -4.20
N GLY A 305 -13.65 -15.96 -4.23
CA GLY A 305 -14.32 -14.77 -3.71
C GLY A 305 -13.57 -14.12 -2.55
N VAL A 306 -14.19 -13.09 -2.00
CA VAL A 306 -13.64 -12.26 -0.92
C VAL A 306 -14.12 -12.79 0.44
N PHE A 307 -13.29 -12.69 1.47
CA PHE A 307 -13.55 -13.12 2.83
C PHE A 307 -13.20 -12.02 3.83
N LEU A 308 -13.97 -11.90 4.90
CA LEU A 308 -13.82 -10.90 5.95
C LEU A 308 -13.53 -11.57 7.29
N SER A 309 -12.55 -11.05 8.01
CA SER A 309 -12.26 -11.37 9.40
C SER A 309 -12.28 -10.11 10.27
N THR A 310 -13.11 -10.11 11.31
CA THR A 310 -13.17 -9.05 12.33
C THR A 310 -12.50 -9.45 13.64
N ASP A 311 -11.98 -10.67 13.72
CA ASP A 311 -11.34 -11.25 14.91
C ASP A 311 -9.83 -11.43 14.73
N ALA A 312 -9.26 -10.58 13.87
CA ALA A 312 -7.85 -10.47 13.60
C ALA A 312 -7.26 -11.76 12.99
N GLY A 313 -8.01 -12.36 12.07
CA GLY A 313 -7.61 -13.49 11.23
C GLY A 313 -7.82 -14.86 11.83
N ARG A 314 -8.65 -15.00 12.88
CA ARG A 314 -8.94 -16.32 13.48
C ARG A 314 -10.07 -17.03 12.75
N THR A 315 -11.08 -16.27 12.34
CA THR A 315 -12.19 -16.78 11.51
C THR A 315 -12.42 -15.85 10.33
N PHE A 316 -12.85 -16.43 9.22
CA PHE A 316 -13.20 -15.74 7.99
C PHE A 316 -14.63 -16.10 7.60
N SER A 317 -15.40 -15.09 7.24
CA SER A 317 -16.77 -15.22 6.74
C SER A 317 -16.86 -14.62 5.35
N VAL A 318 -17.80 -15.09 4.53
CA VAL A 318 -18.05 -14.50 3.22
C VAL A 318 -18.81 -13.18 3.45
N PRO A 319 -18.27 -12.00 3.10
CA PRO A 319 -18.99 -10.75 3.07
C PRO A 319 -19.95 -10.73 1.87
N GLY A 320 -20.84 -9.75 1.80
CA GLY A 320 -21.79 -9.58 0.69
C GLY A 320 -21.19 -9.32 -0.70
N PHE A 321 -19.87 -9.41 -0.85
CA PHE A 321 -19.15 -9.39 -2.14
C PHE A 321 -19.25 -10.73 -2.88
N THR A 322 -20.45 -11.26 -3.02
CA THR A 322 -20.66 -12.46 -3.83
C THR A 322 -20.51 -12.11 -5.31
N ASP A 323 -19.88 -13.00 -6.09
CA ASP A 323 -19.66 -12.89 -7.54
C ASP A 323 -18.56 -11.93 -8.02
N LEU A 324 -17.71 -11.45 -7.11
CA LEU A 324 -16.43 -10.86 -7.51
C LEU A 324 -15.38 -11.98 -7.63
N GLY A 325 -14.69 -12.02 -8.76
CA GLY A 325 -13.47 -12.81 -8.91
C GLY A 325 -12.36 -12.29 -7.99
N GLY A 326 -11.09 -12.48 -8.38
CA GLY A 326 -9.97 -11.91 -7.65
C GLY A 326 -10.08 -10.38 -7.59
N VAL A 327 -10.25 -9.83 -6.38
CA VAL A 327 -10.14 -8.41 -6.08
C VAL A 327 -8.74 -8.12 -5.57
N ALA A 328 -8.16 -6.98 -5.93
CA ALA A 328 -6.95 -6.50 -5.30
C ALA A 328 -7.24 -5.32 -4.39
N PHE A 329 -6.42 -5.17 -3.35
CA PHE A 329 -6.55 -4.13 -2.36
C PHE A 329 -5.35 -3.19 -2.40
N ASP A 330 -5.60 -1.93 -2.09
CA ASP A 330 -4.59 -0.92 -1.82
C ASP A 330 -4.97 -0.09 -0.59
N THR A 331 -4.01 0.60 0.00
CA THR A 331 -4.19 1.48 1.15
C THR A 331 -3.43 2.77 0.95
N SER A 332 -4.11 3.90 1.07
CA SER A 332 -3.48 5.20 0.99
C SER A 332 -2.68 5.51 2.27
N ILE A 333 -1.79 6.50 2.17
CA ILE A 333 -0.95 6.93 3.30
C ILE A 333 -1.78 7.47 4.49
N ASP A 334 -2.92 8.10 4.21
CA ASP A 334 -3.85 8.60 5.23
C ASP A 334 -4.75 7.49 5.81
N GLY A 335 -4.77 6.31 5.20
CA GLY A 335 -5.41 5.08 5.71
C GLY A 335 -6.79 4.82 5.15
N ALA A 336 -7.11 5.40 4.00
CA ALA A 336 -8.23 4.97 3.18
C ALA A 336 -7.88 3.67 2.46
N TYR A 337 -8.90 2.88 2.15
CA TYR A 337 -8.76 1.59 1.51
C TYR A 337 -9.47 1.60 0.17
N VAL A 338 -8.84 0.98 -0.81
CA VAL A 338 -9.41 0.81 -2.14
C VAL A 338 -9.37 -0.67 -2.48
N ALA A 339 -10.46 -1.15 -3.05
CA ALA A 339 -10.53 -2.46 -3.66
C ALA A 339 -10.83 -2.27 -5.15
N SER A 340 -10.20 -3.05 -6.02
CA SER A 340 -10.47 -2.93 -7.46
C SER A 340 -10.33 -4.26 -8.20
N THR A 341 -11.06 -4.38 -9.31
CA THR A 341 -10.85 -5.43 -10.33
C THR A 341 -10.13 -4.86 -11.54
N VAL A 342 -9.52 -5.76 -12.33
CA VAL A 342 -8.89 -5.44 -13.62
C VAL A 342 -9.68 -6.08 -14.77
N GLY A 343 -9.39 -5.67 -16.00
CA GLY A 343 -10.02 -6.21 -17.19
C GLY A 343 -11.05 -5.28 -17.81
N ALA A 344 -11.96 -5.84 -18.61
CA ALA A 344 -12.88 -5.09 -19.46
C ALA A 344 -14.00 -4.37 -18.68
N ASP A 345 -14.37 -4.90 -17.52
CA ASP A 345 -15.40 -4.35 -16.64
C ASP A 345 -14.78 -4.08 -15.26
N PRO A 346 -13.86 -3.10 -15.14
CA PRO A 346 -13.25 -2.79 -13.86
C PRO A 346 -14.29 -2.18 -12.92
N ARG A 347 -14.21 -2.58 -11.66
CA ARG A 347 -15.04 -2.08 -10.58
C ARG A 347 -14.12 -1.58 -9.47
N THR A 348 -14.51 -0.49 -8.82
CA THR A 348 -13.75 0.13 -7.75
C THR A 348 -14.64 0.26 -6.53
N TRP A 349 -14.08 -0.04 -5.36
CA TRP A 349 -14.71 0.23 -4.08
C TRP A 349 -13.77 1.03 -3.20
N VAL A 350 -14.34 1.95 -2.42
CA VAL A 350 -13.60 2.78 -1.48
C VAL A 350 -14.14 2.58 -0.06
N SER A 351 -13.27 2.72 0.92
CA SER A 351 -13.63 2.64 2.34
C SER A 351 -12.73 3.54 3.19
N GLU A 352 -13.32 4.29 4.12
CA GLU A 352 -12.58 5.10 5.09
C GLU A 352 -12.17 4.30 6.33
N ASP A 353 -12.98 3.32 6.73
CA ASP A 353 -12.79 2.54 7.96
C ASP A 353 -12.20 1.14 7.69
N GLY A 354 -12.22 0.71 6.42
CA GLY A 354 -11.80 -0.61 5.97
C GLY A 354 -12.77 -1.71 6.38
N TYR A 355 -13.96 -1.38 6.86
CA TYR A 355 -15.02 -2.32 7.21
C TYR A 355 -16.17 -2.27 6.21
N GLU A 356 -16.61 -1.08 5.83
CA GLU A 356 -17.68 -0.89 4.83
C GLU A 356 -17.09 -0.31 3.56
N PHE A 357 -17.28 -1.02 2.46
CA PHE A 357 -16.81 -0.62 1.13
C PHE A 357 -18.00 -0.22 0.28
N GLU A 358 -17.93 0.97 -0.29
CA GLU A 358 -18.92 1.49 -1.23
C GLU A 358 -18.36 1.36 -2.64
N GLU A 359 -19.17 0.80 -3.56
CA GLU A 359 -18.81 0.77 -4.96
C GLU A 359 -18.94 2.15 -5.58
N VAL A 360 -17.91 2.54 -6.34
CA VAL A 360 -17.88 3.80 -7.05
C VAL A 360 -17.82 3.57 -8.57
N PRO A 361 -18.42 4.47 -9.36
CA PRO A 361 -18.56 4.33 -10.81
C PRO A 361 -17.28 4.10 -11.63
#